data_AF-K9UNG7-F1
#
_entry.id   AF-K9UNG7-F1
#
_cell.length_a   1.000
_cell.length_b   1.000
_cell.length_c   1.000
_cell.angle_alpha   90.00
_cell.angle_beta   90.00
_cell.angle_gamma   90.00
#
_symmetry.space_group_name_H-M   'P 1'
#
loop_
_entity.id
_entity.type
_entity.pdbx_description
1 polymer ?
#
loop_
_entity_poly.entity_id
_entity_poly.type
_entity_poly.pdbx_seq_one_letter_code
_entity_poly.pdbx_strand_id
1 'polypeptide(L)'
;MTVKVTKIWISVLGAIFAIGIMIPFLPALANTSTGTTQVKSETVNLTGTIKKLALSGTCYQLAADNGKKYELMGKFPKIDGTRVQISGVPKTDMVTICQVGQPLQVKTVKVIK
;
A
#
# COMPACT_ATOMS: atom_id res chain seq x y z
N MET A 1 26.89 -0.78 34.48
CA MET A 1 26.43 -1.65 33.38
C MET A 1 26.42 -0.80 32.12
N THR A 2 27.42 -0.97 31.27
CA THR A 2 27.80 0.02 30.25
C THR A 2 27.40 -0.53 28.88
N VAL A 3 26.37 0.06 28.26
CA VAL A 3 25.89 -0.33 26.94
C VAL A 3 26.80 0.34 25.89
N LYS A 4 27.59 -0.46 25.17
CA LYS A 4 28.43 -0.02 24.05
C LYS A 4 27.54 0.27 22.84
N VAL A 5 27.41 1.55 22.48
CA VAL A 5 26.79 1.98 21.22
C VAL A 5 27.90 2.08 20.16
N THR A 6 27.97 1.09 19.26
CA THR A 6 28.95 1.05 18.18
C THR A 6 28.46 1.88 17.01
N LYS A 7 29.26 2.91 16.68
CA LYS A 7 29.05 3.90 15.61
C LYS A 7 29.50 3.30 14.28
N ILE A 8 28.57 3.00 13.37
CA ILE A 8 28.89 2.51 12.02
C ILE A 8 28.94 3.72 11.08
N TRP A 9 30.14 4.06 10.63
CA TRP A 9 30.39 5.03 9.57
C TRP A 9 30.33 4.32 8.22
N ILE A 10 29.54 4.84 7.27
CA ILE A 10 29.63 4.45 5.87
C ILE A 10 30.32 5.61 5.15
N SER A 11 31.61 5.39 4.83
CA SER A 11 32.44 6.33 4.08
C SER A 11 32.06 6.31 2.61
N VAL A 12 31.78 7.49 2.06
CA VAL A 12 31.71 7.77 0.62
C VAL A 12 33.13 7.87 0.09
N LEU A 13 33.54 7.07 -0.91
CA LEU A 13 34.60 7.41 -1.87
C LEU A 13 34.69 6.35 -2.97
N GLY A 14 34.44 6.76 -4.20
CA GLY A 14 34.59 5.92 -5.39
C GLY A 14 34.42 6.74 -6.66
N ALA A 15 35.40 7.61 -6.93
CA ALA A 15 35.54 8.34 -8.18
C ALA A 15 35.70 7.36 -9.35
N ILE A 16 34.96 7.56 -10.44
CA ILE A 16 35.31 6.98 -11.74
C ILE A 16 35.39 8.11 -12.77
N PHE A 17 36.66 8.39 -13.07
CA PHE A 17 37.27 9.09 -14.19
C PHE A 17 36.41 9.32 -15.43
N ALA A 18 36.43 10.57 -15.89
CA ALA A 18 36.16 10.96 -17.26
C ALA A 18 37.24 10.40 -18.19
N ILE A 19 36.83 9.63 -19.20
CA ILE A 19 37.62 9.42 -20.42
C ILE A 19 36.66 9.64 -21.59
N GLY A 20 36.94 10.69 -22.35
CA GLY A 20 36.25 10.99 -23.60
C GLY A 20 36.52 9.88 -24.62
N ILE A 21 35.44 9.30 -25.10
CA ILE A 21 35.41 8.50 -26.32
C ILE A 21 34.16 8.94 -27.09
N MET A 22 34.40 9.36 -28.33
CA MET A 22 33.38 9.72 -29.31
C MET A 22 32.38 8.57 -29.44
N ILE A 23 31.12 8.82 -29.09
CA ILE A 23 30.01 7.90 -29.37
C ILE A 23 29.28 8.45 -30.59
N PRO A 24 29.21 7.74 -31.73
CA PRO A 24 28.33 8.13 -32.82
C PRO A 24 26.88 7.98 -32.34
N PHE A 25 26.14 9.08 -32.46
CA PHE A 25 24.72 9.21 -32.18
C PHE A 25 23.93 8.13 -32.96
N LEU A 26 23.43 7.10 -32.26
CA LEU A 26 22.28 6.34 -32.73
C LEU A 26 21.02 7.05 -32.22
N PRO A 27 20.04 7.41 -33.07
CA PRO A 27 18.70 7.69 -32.58
C PRO A 27 18.10 6.35 -32.17
N ALA A 28 18.29 5.94 -30.91
CA ALA A 28 17.43 4.93 -30.33
C ALA A 28 16.02 5.53 -30.32
N LEU A 29 15.15 5.01 -31.17
CA LEU A 29 13.72 5.25 -31.12
C LEU A 29 13.26 4.74 -29.75
N ALA A 30 13.24 5.64 -28.76
CA ALA A 30 12.61 5.39 -27.49
C ALA A 30 11.11 5.37 -27.79
N ASN A 31 10.60 4.20 -28.19
CA ASN A 31 9.19 3.91 -28.12
C ASN A 31 8.87 3.83 -26.62
N THR A 32 8.70 4.99 -26.00
CA THR A 32 7.98 5.11 -24.74
C THR A 32 6.54 4.78 -25.05
N SER A 33 6.28 3.48 -25.24
CA SER A 33 4.96 2.93 -25.02
C SER A 33 4.73 3.02 -23.51
N THR A 34 4.35 4.21 -23.07
CA THR A 34 3.42 4.35 -21.94
C THR A 34 2.11 3.72 -22.39
N GLY A 35 2.12 2.40 -22.55
CA GLY A 35 0.94 1.60 -22.36
C GLY A 35 0.56 1.87 -20.92
N THR A 36 -0.45 2.70 -20.73
CA THR A 36 -1.23 2.73 -19.50
C THR A 36 -1.75 1.31 -19.34
N THR A 37 -0.99 0.45 -18.67
CA THR A 37 -1.53 -0.75 -18.07
C THR A 37 -2.46 -0.22 -17.01
N GLN A 38 -3.71 0.05 -17.40
CA GLN A 38 -4.80 0.26 -16.49
C GLN A 38 -4.84 -1.02 -15.67
N VAL A 39 -4.24 -0.97 -14.47
CA VAL A 39 -4.29 -2.06 -13.52
C VAL A 39 -5.75 -2.14 -13.14
N LYS A 40 -6.48 -2.98 -13.87
CA LYS A 40 -7.87 -3.33 -13.58
C LYS A 40 -7.90 -3.70 -12.12
N SER A 41 -8.54 -2.85 -11.30
CA SER A 41 -8.57 -3.07 -9.86
C SER A 41 -9.29 -4.40 -9.60
N GLU A 42 -8.52 -5.40 -9.20
CA GLU A 42 -9.02 -6.75 -9.01
C GLU A 42 -9.84 -6.84 -7.71
N THR A 43 -10.93 -7.61 -7.75
CA THR A 43 -11.71 -7.89 -6.55
C THR A 43 -10.92 -8.85 -5.67
N VAL A 44 -10.64 -8.43 -4.44
CA VAL A 44 -9.98 -9.26 -3.43
C VAL A 44 -11.00 -9.80 -2.43
N ASN A 45 -10.77 -11.02 -1.96
CA ASN A 45 -11.52 -11.63 -0.87
C ASN A 45 -10.64 -11.68 0.38
N LEU A 46 -11.12 -11.06 1.46
CA LEU A 46 -10.36 -10.87 2.70
C LEU A 46 -11.19 -11.32 3.89
N THR A 47 -10.55 -12.01 4.82
CA THR A 47 -11.11 -12.27 6.14
C THR A 47 -10.35 -11.42 7.16
N GLY A 48 -11.06 -10.88 8.14
CA GLY A 48 -10.42 -10.10 9.19
C GLY A 48 -11.40 -9.58 10.23
N THR A 49 -10.89 -8.67 11.06
CA THR A 49 -11.67 -8.03 12.14
C THR A 49 -11.82 -6.54 11.87
N ILE A 50 -13.04 -6.04 11.97
CA ILE A 50 -13.33 -4.61 11.88
C ILE A 50 -12.86 -3.92 13.17
N LYS A 51 -12.12 -2.83 13.00
CA LYS A 51 -11.63 -1.96 14.05
C LYS A 51 -12.15 -0.54 13.84
N LYS A 52 -12.88 -0.01 14.81
CA LYS A 52 -13.31 1.39 14.85
C LYS A 52 -12.18 2.22 15.44
N LEU A 53 -11.75 3.25 14.72
CA LEU A 53 -10.64 4.09 15.15
C LEU A 53 -11.16 5.31 15.94
N ALA A 54 -10.68 5.43 17.18
CA ALA A 54 -11.20 6.39 18.16
C ALA A 54 -11.02 7.86 17.76
N LEU A 55 -9.94 8.19 17.03
CA LEU A 55 -9.56 9.58 16.74
C LEU A 55 -10.44 10.26 15.68
N SER A 56 -11.20 9.49 14.90
CA SER A 56 -12.05 10.03 13.84
C SER A 56 -13.51 9.59 13.97
N GLY A 57 -13.80 8.54 14.76
CA GLY A 57 -15.15 8.03 15.03
C GLY A 57 -15.90 7.43 13.83
N THR A 58 -15.52 7.83 12.62
CA THR A 58 -16.12 7.48 11.32
C THR A 58 -15.23 6.57 10.50
N CYS A 59 -13.94 6.47 10.87
CA CYS A 59 -12.96 5.63 10.20
C CYS A 59 -13.03 4.19 10.72
N TYR A 60 -13.17 3.24 9.80
CA TYR A 60 -13.17 1.82 10.09
C TYR A 60 -12.05 1.15 9.30
N GLN A 61 -11.26 0.35 10.00
CA GLN A 61 -10.19 -0.45 9.44
C GLN A 61 -10.56 -1.93 9.50
N LEU A 62 -10.26 -2.69 8.46
CA LEU A 62 -10.17 -4.13 8.52
C LEU A 62 -8.73 -4.51 8.84
N ALA A 63 -8.50 -5.09 10.01
CA ALA A 63 -7.29 -5.83 10.28
C ALA A 63 -7.45 -7.21 9.63
N ALA A 64 -6.89 -7.37 8.43
CA ALA A 64 -7.02 -8.60 7.66
C ALA A 64 -6.10 -9.69 8.21
N ASP A 65 -6.53 -10.95 8.08
CA ASP A 65 -5.79 -12.12 8.57
C ASP A 65 -4.43 -12.29 7.87
N ASN A 66 -4.27 -11.69 6.68
CA ASN A 66 -3.00 -11.61 5.96
C ASN A 66 -2.02 -10.55 6.51
N GLY A 67 -2.34 -9.92 7.64
CA GLY A 67 -1.53 -8.89 8.29
C GLY A 67 -1.64 -7.49 7.67
N LYS A 68 -2.36 -7.33 6.55
CA LYS A 68 -2.58 -6.03 5.92
C LYS A 68 -3.74 -5.29 6.59
N LYS A 69 -3.71 -3.96 6.47
CA LYS A 69 -4.76 -3.07 6.97
C LYS A 69 -5.47 -2.41 5.79
N TYR A 70 -6.78 -2.51 5.77
CA TYR A 70 -7.61 -1.89 4.76
C TYR A 70 -8.58 -0.91 5.39
N GLU A 71 -8.76 0.24 4.79
CA GLU A 71 -9.81 1.16 5.19
C GLU A 71 -11.12 0.79 4.50
N LEU A 72 -12.18 0.54 5.27
CA LEU A 72 -13.44 0.08 4.73
C LEU A 72 -14.28 1.26 4.23
N MET A 73 -14.62 1.22 2.94
CA MET A 73 -15.51 2.19 2.30
C MET A 73 -16.80 1.52 1.80
N GLY A 74 -17.90 2.26 1.83
CA GLY A 74 -19.22 1.79 1.40
C GLY A 74 -20.04 1.16 2.52
N LYS A 75 -20.82 0.12 2.18
CA LYS A 75 -21.76 -0.53 3.10
C LYS A 75 -21.10 -1.74 3.77
N PHE A 76 -20.96 -1.68 5.09
CA PHE A 76 -20.43 -2.76 5.92
C PHE A 76 -20.94 -2.58 7.37
N PRO A 77 -20.91 -3.63 8.21
CA PRO A 77 -21.30 -3.52 9.62
C PRO A 77 -20.31 -2.66 10.40
N LYS A 78 -20.77 -1.52 10.90
CA LYS A 78 -19.98 -0.54 11.67
C LYS A 78 -19.89 -0.92 13.16
N ILE A 79 -19.56 -2.18 13.43
CA ILE A 79 -19.49 -2.74 14.78
C ILE A 79 -18.04 -3.14 15.05
N ASP A 80 -17.42 -2.49 16.03
CA ASP A 80 -16.04 -2.78 16.42
C ASP A 80 -15.88 -4.23 16.89
N GLY A 81 -14.76 -4.87 16.56
CA GLY A 81 -14.47 -6.25 16.93
C GLY A 81 -15.18 -7.30 16.08
N THR A 82 -16.01 -6.92 15.12
CA THR A 82 -16.74 -7.89 14.27
C THR A 82 -15.79 -8.60 13.33
N ARG A 83 -15.81 -9.93 13.34
CA ARG A 83 -15.11 -10.74 12.34
C ARG A 83 -15.95 -10.87 11.07
N VAL A 84 -15.34 -10.64 9.92
CA VAL A 84 -16.03 -10.57 8.63
C VAL A 84 -15.21 -11.21 7.53
N GLN A 85 -15.91 -11.71 6.52
CA GLN A 85 -15.38 -12.02 5.20
C GLN A 85 -15.90 -10.97 4.22
N ILE A 86 -15.00 -10.24 3.57
CA ILE A 86 -15.28 -9.13 2.68
C ILE A 86 -14.77 -9.45 1.27
N SER A 87 -15.59 -9.14 0.28
CA SER A 87 -15.17 -9.03 -1.11
C SER A 87 -15.21 -7.56 -1.51
N GLY A 88 -14.11 -7.04 -2.06
CA GLY A 88 -13.99 -5.62 -2.34
C GLY A 88 -12.89 -5.29 -3.35
N VAL A 89 -12.89 -4.06 -3.83
CA VAL A 89 -11.92 -3.57 -4.80
C VAL A 89 -10.95 -2.63 -4.09
N PRO A 90 -9.66 -2.97 -3.97
CA PRO A 90 -8.66 -2.07 -3.40
C PRO A 90 -8.46 -0.87 -4.32
N LYS A 91 -8.31 0.29 -3.71
CA LYS A 91 -8.15 1.57 -4.41
C LYS A 91 -6.74 2.05 -4.17
N THR A 92 -5.92 1.99 -5.21
CA THR A 92 -4.48 2.34 -5.17
C THR A 92 -4.22 3.78 -5.61
N ASP A 93 -5.21 4.38 -6.26
CA ASP A 93 -5.21 5.70 -6.88
C ASP A 93 -5.75 6.80 -5.95
N MET A 94 -6.09 6.47 -4.69
CA MET A 94 -6.56 7.45 -3.73
C MET A 94 -6.04 7.19 -2.32
N VAL A 95 -6.03 8.28 -1.56
CA VAL A 95 -5.81 8.31 -0.12
C VAL A 95 -7.01 8.96 0.55
N THR A 96 -7.29 8.56 1.78
CA THR A 96 -8.41 9.04 2.59
C THR A 96 -7.90 9.94 3.70
N ILE A 97 -8.78 10.75 4.29
CA ILE A 97 -8.44 11.55 5.47
C ILE A 97 -8.11 10.68 6.70
N CYS A 98 -8.62 9.46 6.75
CA CYS A 98 -8.39 8.53 7.84
C CYS A 98 -6.95 7.96 7.86
N GLN A 99 -6.33 7.79 6.68
CA GLN A 99 -4.94 7.30 6.54
C GLN A 99 -4.62 6.02 7.33
N VAL A 100 -5.57 5.10 7.45
CA VAL A 100 -5.43 3.91 8.32
C VAL A 100 -5.11 2.62 7.58
N GLY A 101 -5.06 2.66 6.27
CA GLY A 101 -4.75 1.50 5.44
C GLY A 101 -5.05 1.79 3.98
N GLN A 102 -4.87 0.78 3.13
CA GLN A 102 -5.26 0.90 1.74
C GLN A 102 -6.79 1.00 1.65
N PRO A 103 -7.37 2.02 0.99
CA PRO A 103 -8.81 2.12 0.85
C PRO A 103 -9.37 0.93 0.07
N LEU A 104 -10.43 0.34 0.61
CA LEU A 104 -11.08 -0.84 0.05
C LEU A 104 -12.57 -0.54 -0.13
N GLN A 105 -12.99 -0.50 -1.40
CA GLN A 105 -14.40 -0.37 -1.73
C GLN A 105 -15.10 -1.72 -1.52
N VAL A 106 -15.88 -1.83 -0.44
CA VAL A 106 -16.63 -3.04 -0.13
C VAL A 106 -17.71 -3.28 -1.19
N LYS A 107 -17.77 -4.51 -1.71
CA LYS A 107 -18.82 -5.01 -2.60
C LYS A 107 -19.78 -5.92 -1.86
N THR A 108 -19.22 -6.87 -1.12
CA THR A 108 -19.99 -7.84 -0.34
C THR A 108 -19.33 -8.02 1.01
N VAL A 109 -20.15 -8.21 2.05
CA VAL A 109 -19.67 -8.51 3.39
C VAL A 109 -20.54 -9.59 4.02
N LYS A 110 -19.89 -10.53 4.70
CA LYS A 110 -20.52 -11.58 5.49
C LYS A 110 -19.91 -11.56 6.88
N VAL A 111 -20.74 -11.41 7.90
CA VAL A 111 -20.30 -11.55 9.29
C VAL A 111 -20.08 -13.03 9.58
N ILE A 112 -18.92 -13.35 10.15
CA ILE A 112 -18.58 -14.70 10.60
C ILE A 112 -18.49 -14.66 12.13
N LYS A 113 -19.32 -15.46 12.79
CA LYS A 113 -19.33 -15.62 14.25
C LYS A 113 -18.26 -16.61 14.68
#